data_AF-A0A510HMF5-F1
#
_entry.id   AF-A0A510HMF5-F1
#
_cell.length_a   1.000
_cell.length_b   1.000
_cell.length_c   1.000
_cell.angle_alpha   90.00
_cell.angle_beta   90.00
_cell.angle_gamma   90.00
#
_symmetry.space_group_name_H-M   'P 1'
#
loop_
_entity.id
_entity.type
_entity.pdbx_description
1 polymer ?
#
loop_
_entity_poly.entity_id
_entity_poly.type
_entity_poly.pdbx_seq_one_letter_code
_entity_poly.pdbx_strand_id
1 'polypeptide(L)'
;MELGFLLVAVVAAVVVAGVLLRRRKVRHRMTRAGLRRRALREAARLFELVEEREANRPVGDAVVVEHEIPHRRVTLHDEGTQRIYVAEHLAEVEELREQFARRGIRSGELERHYREPANSAGLRTVATALEEMAQRLR
;
A
#
# COMPACT_ATOMS: atom_id res chain seq x y z
N MET A 1 11.12 -35.17 -31.31
CA MET A 1 10.26 -34.61 -30.24
C MET A 1 11.04 -33.82 -29.19
N GLU A 2 12.23 -33.28 -29.50
CA GLU A 2 13.14 -32.73 -28.46
C GLU A 2 13.13 -31.20 -28.35
N LEU A 3 12.64 -30.49 -29.38
CA LEU A 3 12.60 -29.02 -29.37
C LEU A 3 11.52 -28.43 -28.45
N GLY A 4 10.41 -29.15 -28.21
CA GLY A 4 9.34 -28.67 -27.32
C GLY A 4 9.74 -28.67 -25.84
N PHE A 5 10.62 -29.58 -25.43
CA PHE A 5 11.03 -29.72 -24.03
C PHE A 5 12.01 -28.60 -23.61
N LEU A 6 12.91 -28.20 -24.51
CA LEU A 6 13.83 -27.09 -24.30
C LEU A 6 13.09 -25.76 -24.11
N LEU A 7 12.04 -25.49 -24.91
CA LEU A 7 11.27 -24.25 -24.80
C LEU A 7 10.54 -24.16 -23.44
N VAL A 8 9.92 -25.24 -22.99
CA VAL A 8 9.21 -25.29 -21.71
C VAL A 8 10.16 -25.12 -20.53
N ALA A 9 11.34 -25.76 -20.59
CA ALA A 9 12.36 -25.62 -19.54
C ALA A 9 12.89 -24.19 -19.40
N VAL A 10 13.11 -23.49 -20.53
CA VAL A 10 13.55 -22.09 -20.53
C VAL A 10 12.47 -21.17 -19.94
N VAL A 11 11.21 -21.34 -20.34
CA VAL A 11 10.10 -20.53 -19.80
C VAL A 11 9.94 -20.77 -18.29
N ALA A 12 10.00 -22.02 -17.84
CA ALA A 12 9.94 -22.35 -16.42
C ALA A 12 11.10 -21.73 -15.64
N ALA A 13 12.33 -21.77 -16.18
CA ALA A 13 13.50 -21.16 -15.57
C ALA A 13 13.37 -19.63 -15.45
N VAL A 14 12.82 -18.96 -16.47
CA VAL A 14 12.59 -17.51 -16.45
C VAL A 14 11.51 -17.13 -15.42
N VAL A 15 10.42 -17.90 -15.34
CA VAL A 15 9.35 -17.67 -14.35
C VAL A 15 9.89 -17.89 -12.93
N VAL A 16 10.62 -18.97 -12.70
CA VAL A 16 11.24 -19.26 -11.38
C VAL A 16 12.28 -18.20 -11.03
N ALA A 17 13.14 -17.80 -11.98
CA ALA A 17 14.10 -16.72 -11.77
C ALA A 17 13.41 -15.39 -11.47
N GLY A 18 12.33 -15.05 -12.18
CA GLY A 18 11.52 -13.86 -11.92
C GLY A 18 10.88 -13.87 -10.53
N VAL A 19 10.34 -15.01 -10.11
CA VAL A 19 9.75 -15.21 -8.76
C VAL A 19 10.84 -15.15 -7.67
N LEU A 20 12.01 -15.75 -7.91
CA LEU A 20 13.14 -15.73 -6.98
C LEU A 20 13.77 -14.34 -6.86
N LEU A 21 13.92 -13.62 -7.98
CA LEU A 21 14.39 -12.23 -8.00
C LEU A 21 13.41 -11.30 -7.27
N ARG A 22 12.10 -11.54 -7.41
CA ARG A 22 11.07 -10.85 -6.61
C ARG A 22 11.24 -11.08 -5.10
N ARG A 23 11.78 -12.23 -4.69
CA ARG A 23 11.93 -12.64 -3.28
C ARG A 23 13.27 -12.25 -2.63
N ARG A 24 14.27 -11.74 -3.37
CA ARG A 24 15.65 -11.65 -2.88
C ARG A 24 16.30 -10.26 -2.78
N LYS A 25 15.52 -9.19 -2.63
CA LYS A 25 16.09 -7.99 -1.98
C LYS A 25 16.05 -8.21 -0.47
N VAL A 26 17.11 -8.82 0.07
CA VAL A 26 17.39 -8.80 1.51
C VAL A 26 17.73 -7.36 1.88
N ARG A 27 16.70 -6.51 2.01
CA ARG A 27 16.87 -5.11 2.43
C ARG A 27 17.34 -5.11 3.88
N HIS A 28 18.35 -4.30 4.15
CA HIS A 28 18.94 -4.14 5.49
C HIS A 28 17.86 -3.93 6.54
N ARG A 29 18.06 -4.55 7.71
CA ARG A 29 17.15 -4.38 8.84
C ARG A 29 17.31 -2.95 9.38
N MET A 30 16.25 -2.15 9.30
CA MET A 30 16.28 -0.78 9.83
C MET A 30 16.41 -0.77 11.37
N THR A 31 16.92 0.32 11.95
CA THR A 31 16.81 0.51 13.41
C THR A 31 15.35 0.74 13.81
N ARG A 32 14.96 0.47 15.06
CA ARG A 32 13.58 0.75 15.54
C ARG A 32 13.21 2.23 15.35
N ALA A 33 14.12 3.13 15.74
CA ALA A 33 13.93 4.57 15.58
C ALA A 33 13.87 5.01 14.12
N GLY A 34 14.64 4.38 13.23
CA GLY A 34 14.60 4.64 11.79
C GLY A 34 13.29 4.19 11.16
N LEU A 35 12.85 2.97 11.48
CA LEU A 35 11.59 2.41 10.99
C LEU A 35 10.38 3.23 11.47
N ARG A 36 10.35 3.60 12.77
CA ARG A 36 9.30 4.44 13.33
C ARG A 36 9.21 5.79 12.60
N ARG A 37 10.35 6.48 12.42
CA ARG A 37 10.37 7.79 11.74
C ARG A 37 9.93 7.70 10.29
N ARG A 38 10.35 6.67 9.56
CA ARG A 38 9.91 6.46 8.18
C ARG A 38 8.42 6.16 8.09
N ALA A 39 7.91 5.28 8.93
CA ALA A 39 6.49 4.93 8.95
C ALA A 39 5.60 6.15 9.24
N LEU A 40 5.97 6.98 10.22
CA LEU A 40 5.23 8.21 10.53
C LEU A 40 5.31 9.23 9.39
N ARG A 41 6.47 9.37 8.74
CA ARG A 41 6.61 10.25 7.57
C ARG A 41 5.73 9.78 6.42
N GLU A 42 5.69 8.49 6.17
CA GLU A 42 4.91 7.93 5.08
C GLU A 42 3.40 8.04 5.36
N ALA A 43 2.98 7.80 6.61
CA ALA A 43 1.60 8.05 7.02
C ALA A 43 1.19 9.52 6.82
N ALA A 44 2.04 10.47 7.22
CA ALA A 44 1.78 11.90 7.03
C ALA A 44 1.60 12.26 5.55
N ARG A 45 2.47 11.76 4.65
CA ARG A 45 2.33 11.98 3.20
C ARG A 45 1.05 11.41 2.63
N LEU A 46 0.61 10.24 3.11
CA LEU A 46 -0.66 9.66 2.69
C LEU A 46 -1.86 10.48 3.18
N PHE A 47 -1.78 11.07 4.38
CA PHE A 47 -2.79 12.01 4.85
C PHE A 47 -2.82 13.30 4.02
N GLU A 48 -1.66 13.89 3.71
CA GLU A 48 -1.55 15.06 2.83
C GLU A 48 -2.17 14.79 1.46
N LEU A 49 -1.87 13.63 0.85
CA LEU A 49 -2.49 13.22 -0.41
C LEU A 49 -4.01 13.14 -0.28
N VAL A 50 -4.52 12.54 0.80
CA VAL A 50 -5.97 12.44 1.02
C VAL A 50 -6.60 13.84 1.15
N GLU A 51 -5.98 14.74 1.91
CA GLU A 51 -6.47 16.11 2.10
C GLU A 51 -6.48 16.89 0.78
N GLU A 52 -5.42 16.79 -0.01
CA GLU A 52 -5.35 17.42 -1.34
C GLU A 52 -6.46 16.92 -2.26
N ARG A 53 -6.72 15.61 -2.27
CA ARG A 53 -7.74 15.00 -3.12
C ARG A 53 -9.16 15.38 -2.67
N GLU A 54 -9.38 15.51 -1.38
CA GLU A 54 -10.67 15.97 -0.84
C GLU A 54 -10.91 17.46 -1.10
N ALA A 55 -9.89 18.31 -0.97
CA ALA A 55 -9.98 19.74 -1.26
C ALA A 55 -10.26 20.03 -2.74
N ASN A 56 -9.73 19.20 -3.65
CA ASN A 56 -9.90 19.35 -5.09
C ASN A 56 -11.12 18.57 -5.65
N ARG A 57 -11.94 17.97 -4.79
CA ARG A 57 -13.10 17.22 -5.25
C ARG A 57 -14.18 18.17 -5.78
N PRO A 58 -14.70 17.98 -7.00
CA PRO A 58 -15.72 18.86 -7.54
C PRO A 58 -16.97 18.84 -6.66
N VAL A 59 -17.51 20.02 -6.37
CA VAL A 59 -18.65 20.24 -5.45
C VAL A 59 -19.90 19.46 -5.87
N GLY A 60 -20.03 19.08 -7.15
CA GLY A 60 -21.13 18.26 -7.68
C GLY A 60 -21.02 16.74 -7.40
N ASP A 61 -19.86 16.25 -6.98
CA ASP A 61 -19.65 14.87 -6.51
C ASP A 61 -19.99 14.71 -5.02
N ALA A 62 -20.26 15.84 -4.33
CA ALA A 62 -20.86 15.87 -3.01
C ALA A 62 -22.38 15.62 -3.13
N VAL A 63 -22.76 14.42 -3.55
CA VAL A 63 -24.16 14.01 -3.56
C VAL A 63 -24.64 13.90 -2.11
N VAL A 64 -25.37 14.95 -1.70
CA VAL A 64 -26.41 15.01 -0.67
C VAL A 64 -25.93 14.92 0.79
N VAL A 65 -25.84 16.10 1.41
CA VAL A 65 -25.79 16.31 2.88
C VAL A 65 -27.22 16.26 3.45
N GLU A 66 -28.03 15.30 3.01
CA GLU A 66 -29.32 14.98 3.62
C GLU A 66 -29.34 13.47 3.85
N HIS A 67 -29.28 13.10 5.13
CA HIS A 67 -29.76 11.85 5.73
C HIS A 67 -29.65 10.57 4.86
N GLU A 68 -28.82 9.63 5.35
CA GLU A 68 -28.62 8.27 4.80
C GLU A 68 -27.66 8.27 3.59
N ILE A 69 -26.36 8.01 3.70
CA ILE A 69 -25.77 6.68 3.94
C ILE A 69 -24.24 6.91 4.14
N PRO A 70 -23.64 6.68 5.32
CA PRO A 70 -22.19 6.74 5.51
C PRO A 70 -21.41 5.83 4.55
N HIS A 71 -22.03 4.73 4.13
CA HIS A 71 -21.42 3.73 3.24
C HIS A 71 -21.20 4.22 1.80
N ARG A 72 -21.93 5.22 1.29
CA ARG A 72 -21.84 5.64 -0.12
C ARG A 72 -20.61 6.51 -0.40
N ARG A 73 -20.08 7.19 0.63
CA ARG A 73 -18.79 7.90 0.58
C ARG A 73 -17.60 6.96 0.40
N VAL A 74 -17.76 5.69 0.77
CA VAL A 74 -16.69 4.67 0.83
C VAL A 74 -16.55 3.90 -0.49
N THR A 75 -17.43 4.13 -1.48
CA THR A 75 -17.53 3.28 -2.69
C THR A 75 -17.20 3.96 -4.01
N LEU A 76 -16.84 5.25 -4.02
CA LEU A 76 -16.34 5.87 -5.25
C LEU A 76 -14.87 5.46 -5.43
N HIS A 77 -14.63 4.58 -6.41
CA HIS A 77 -13.29 4.28 -6.87
C HIS A 77 -12.67 5.55 -7.45
N ASP A 78 -11.56 6.01 -6.86
CA ASP A 78 -10.80 7.14 -7.37
C ASP A 78 -9.54 6.60 -8.05
N GLU A 79 -9.65 6.31 -9.35
CA GLU A 79 -8.54 5.78 -10.15
C GLU A 79 -7.34 6.73 -10.15
N GLY A 80 -7.56 8.04 -10.07
CA GLY A 80 -6.48 9.04 -10.03
C GLY A 80 -5.67 8.91 -8.75
N THR A 81 -6.36 8.88 -7.62
CA THR A 81 -5.74 8.63 -6.30
C THR A 81 -5.02 7.27 -6.27
N GLN A 82 -5.62 6.22 -6.82
CA GLN A 82 -5.00 4.89 -6.87
C GLN A 82 -3.71 4.90 -7.70
N ARG A 83 -3.70 5.58 -8.86
CA ARG A 83 -2.51 5.68 -9.71
C ARG A 83 -1.37 6.41 -9.00
N ILE A 84 -1.66 7.53 -8.32
CA ILE A 84 -0.66 8.28 -7.54
C ILE A 84 -0.10 7.38 -6.44
N TYR A 85 -0.97 6.68 -5.69
CA TYR A 85 -0.56 5.76 -4.65
C TYR A 85 0.39 4.66 -5.16
N VAL A 86 0.02 4.00 -6.26
CA VAL A 86 0.83 2.93 -6.86
C VAL A 86 2.18 3.45 -7.35
N ALA A 87 2.20 4.64 -7.96
CA ALA A 87 3.40 5.23 -8.51
C ALA A 87 4.38 5.72 -7.42
N GLU A 88 3.87 6.33 -6.35
CA GLU A 88 4.68 7.10 -5.41
C GLU A 88 4.86 6.44 -4.03
N HIS A 89 3.88 5.66 -3.58
CA HIS A 89 3.80 5.23 -2.17
C HIS A 89 3.90 3.71 -1.99
N LEU A 90 3.34 2.91 -2.91
CA LEU A 90 3.20 1.46 -2.75
C LEU A 90 4.52 0.76 -2.39
N ALA A 91 5.61 1.13 -3.05
CA ALA A 91 6.91 0.50 -2.82
C ALA A 91 7.47 0.76 -1.41
N GLU A 92 7.26 1.96 -0.86
CA GLU A 92 7.69 2.29 0.51
C GLU A 92 6.77 1.62 1.53
N VAL A 93 5.45 1.65 1.31
CA VAL A 93 4.47 0.98 2.19
C VAL A 93 4.74 -0.53 2.25
N GLU A 94 5.06 -1.16 1.14
CA GLU A 94 5.43 -2.58 1.10
C GLU A 94 6.71 -2.87 1.89
N GLU A 95 7.74 -2.02 1.76
CA GLU A 95 8.97 -2.16 2.54
C GLU A 95 8.70 -2.02 4.04
N LEU A 96 7.95 -1.00 4.44
CA LEU A 96 7.59 -0.76 5.85
C LEU A 96 6.83 -1.95 6.42
N ARG A 97 5.82 -2.45 5.70
CA ARG A 97 5.04 -3.63 6.07
C ARG A 97 5.93 -4.84 6.31
N GLU A 98 6.86 -5.13 5.41
CA GLU A 98 7.81 -6.22 5.59
C GLU A 98 8.72 -6.03 6.80
N GLN A 99 9.24 -4.81 7.01
CA GLN A 99 10.09 -4.51 8.15
C GLN A 99 9.33 -4.68 9.47
N PHE A 100 8.08 -4.23 9.56
CA PHE A 100 7.25 -4.48 10.74
C PHE A 100 6.95 -5.97 10.93
N ALA A 101 6.62 -6.70 9.86
CA ALA A 101 6.32 -8.12 9.92
C ALA A 101 7.53 -8.95 10.44
N ARG A 102 8.76 -8.59 10.04
CA ARG A 102 10.01 -9.18 10.56
C ARG A 102 10.22 -8.94 12.06
N ARG A 103 9.47 -8.04 12.68
CA ARG A 103 9.48 -7.73 14.12
C ARG A 103 8.23 -8.24 14.84
N GLY A 104 7.38 -9.02 14.17
CA GLY A 104 6.14 -9.54 14.73
C GLY A 104 5.02 -8.51 14.82
N ILE A 105 5.19 -7.31 14.26
CA ILE A 105 4.16 -6.27 14.22
C ILE A 105 3.42 -6.40 12.89
N ARG A 106 2.13 -6.74 12.94
CA ARG A 106 1.27 -6.87 11.76
C ARG A 106 -0.02 -6.10 11.97
N SER A 107 -0.62 -5.65 10.88
CA SER A 107 -1.96 -5.04 10.85
C SER A 107 -2.79 -5.74 9.78
N GLY A 108 -3.93 -6.32 10.18
CA GLY A 108 -4.86 -6.93 9.24
C GLY A 108 -5.43 -5.91 8.27
N GLU A 109 -5.69 -4.68 8.74
CA GLU A 109 -6.13 -3.57 7.90
C GLU A 109 -5.09 -3.24 6.83
N LEU A 110 -3.81 -3.12 7.22
CA LEU A 110 -2.74 -2.84 6.26
C LEU A 110 -2.66 -3.96 5.22
N GLU A 111 -2.67 -5.23 5.62
CA GLU A 111 -2.60 -6.37 4.70
C GLU A 111 -3.77 -6.41 3.71
N ARG A 112 -4.97 -5.99 4.12
CA ARG A 112 -6.15 -5.93 3.24
C ARG A 112 -6.10 -4.78 2.24
N HIS A 113 -5.58 -3.62 2.64
CA HIS A 113 -5.76 -2.39 1.87
C HIS A 113 -4.50 -1.89 1.15
N TYR A 114 -3.29 -2.30 1.55
CA TYR A 114 -2.06 -1.67 1.06
C TYR A 114 -1.78 -1.89 -0.43
N ARG A 115 -2.32 -2.94 -1.08
CA ARG A 115 -2.02 -3.19 -2.50
C ARG A 115 -2.82 -2.30 -3.41
N GLU A 116 -4.10 -2.14 -3.10
CA GLU A 116 -5.08 -1.47 -3.94
C GLU A 116 -6.08 -0.72 -3.05
N PRO A 117 -5.67 0.40 -2.44
CA PRO A 117 -6.59 1.27 -1.73
C PRO A 117 -7.55 1.87 -2.76
N ALA A 118 -8.83 1.49 -2.68
CA ALA A 118 -9.83 1.83 -3.67
C ALA A 118 -10.13 3.34 -3.76
N ASN A 119 -9.84 4.10 -2.70
CA ASN A 119 -10.13 5.53 -2.56
C ASN A 119 -9.43 6.15 -1.34
N SER A 120 -9.71 7.43 -1.09
CA SER A 120 -9.19 8.19 0.05
C SER A 120 -9.46 7.54 1.41
N ALA A 121 -10.59 6.83 1.59
CA ALA A 121 -10.84 6.11 2.84
C ALA A 121 -9.87 4.92 2.99
N GLY A 122 -9.64 4.17 1.92
CA GLY A 122 -8.63 3.11 1.90
C GLY A 122 -7.22 3.63 2.17
N LEU A 123 -6.86 4.79 1.62
CA LEU A 123 -5.58 5.44 1.92
C LEU A 123 -5.45 5.86 3.38
N ARG A 124 -6.50 6.44 3.97
CA ARG A 124 -6.53 6.73 5.42
C ARG A 124 -6.32 5.46 6.24
N THR A 125 -6.97 4.36 5.88
CA THR A 125 -6.78 3.07 6.56
C THR A 125 -5.32 2.62 6.52
N VAL A 126 -4.66 2.74 5.36
CA VAL A 126 -3.22 2.43 5.22
C VAL A 126 -2.37 3.36 6.09
N ALA A 127 -2.62 4.68 6.05
CA ALA A 127 -1.89 5.68 6.82
C ALA A 127 -2.02 5.42 8.33
N THR A 128 -3.24 5.28 8.84
CA THR A 128 -3.52 4.99 10.26
C THR A 128 -2.85 3.69 10.70
N ALA A 129 -2.93 2.62 9.88
CA ALA A 129 -2.29 1.36 10.23
C ALA A 129 -0.76 1.51 10.34
N LEU A 130 -0.11 2.31 9.48
CA LEU A 130 1.32 2.59 9.57
C LEU A 130 1.66 3.36 10.86
N GLU A 131 0.86 4.36 11.24
CA GLU A 131 1.07 5.09 12.50
C GLU A 131 0.95 4.18 13.73
N GLU A 132 -0.11 3.39 13.80
CA GLU A 132 -0.33 2.44 14.90
C GLU A 132 0.83 1.43 15.02
N MET A 133 1.29 0.90 13.88
CA MET A 133 2.43 0.00 13.85
C MET A 133 3.71 0.71 14.28
N ALA A 134 3.91 1.98 13.90
CA ALA A 134 5.04 2.79 14.33
C ALA A 134 5.03 3.06 15.85
N GLN A 135 3.86 3.30 16.44
CA GLN A 135 3.69 3.50 17.88
C GLN A 135 4.00 2.23 18.69
N ARG A 136 3.82 1.04 18.10
CA ARG A 136 4.16 -0.25 18.71
C ARG A 136 5.66 -0.54 18.77
N LEU A 137 6.52 0.22 18.08
CA LEU A 137 7.98 0.04 18.06
C LEU A 137 8.70 0.61 19.31
N ARG A 138 8.12 0.44 20.51
CA ARG A 138 8.72 0.93 21.77
C ARG A 138 10.23 0.63 21.87
#